data_AF-A0A7C8HRA4-F1
#
_entry.id   AF-A0A7C8HRA4-F1
#
_cell.length_a   1.000
_cell.length_b   1.000
_cell.length_c   1.000
_cell.angle_alpha   90.00
_cell.angle_beta   90.00
_cell.angle_gamma   90.00
#
_symmetry.space_group_name_H-M   'P 1'
#
loop_
_entity.id
_entity.type
_entity.pdbx_description
1 polymer ?
#
loop_
_entity_poly.entity_id
_entity_poly.type
_entity_poly.pdbx_seq_one_letter_code
_entity_poly.pdbx_strand_id
1 'polypeptide(L)'
;MRASILAIFFLLCGAAHAEVFDRSARYPEGPLWREGKLYVAEMGADAVFFHERGEKRVFWRDDGCGPTSIAPYGDGVLVLCHIGRAVVAVSDAGVETRRWRADDAGVRLRDPNDSFADGQGGVYFSDPGVFSIDTRPHGAVLYLGADGSLRRVAENLHYPNGVFVDRQEHALYVDEHMRRRVLKFPIIGGGALGAHSVFADVDALTTRVGDYREAGPDGLERGPDGDFYICLYGEGRVLRLSPQGRLVASISVATPYLTNIAFGPDGYAYLTGSFDNTSPPFPGQVIRLSPTALSGRR
;
A
#
# COMPACT_ATOMS: atom_id res chain seq x y z
N MET A 1 33.55 47.07 -34.08
CA MET A 1 32.95 45.73 -34.20
C MET A 1 32.87 45.13 -32.81
N ARG A 2 31.68 45.07 -32.20
CA ARG A 2 31.46 44.48 -30.87
C ARG A 2 30.90 43.07 -31.08
N ALA A 3 31.68 42.05 -30.73
CA ALA A 3 31.23 40.66 -30.76
C ALA A 3 30.21 40.44 -29.63
N SER A 4 28.98 40.12 -30.01
CA SER A 4 27.94 39.71 -29.06
C SER A 4 28.15 38.24 -28.75
N ILE A 5 28.46 37.92 -27.49
CA ILE A 5 28.53 36.56 -26.98
C ILE A 5 27.09 36.08 -26.81
N LEU A 6 26.67 35.17 -27.70
CA LEU A 6 25.39 34.48 -27.60
C LEU A 6 25.51 33.43 -26.49
N ALA A 7 25.01 33.75 -25.30
CA ALA A 7 24.88 32.77 -24.22
C ALA A 7 23.77 31.78 -24.60
N ILE A 8 24.17 30.59 -25.03
CA ILE A 8 23.28 29.44 -25.21
C ILE A 8 22.89 28.98 -23.80
N PHE A 9 21.70 29.36 -23.34
CA PHE A 9 21.06 28.71 -22.21
C PHE A 9 20.73 27.27 -22.62
N PHE A 10 21.52 26.32 -22.15
CA PHE A 10 21.07 24.94 -22.05
C PHE A 10 19.90 24.93 -21.06
N LEU A 11 18.67 24.77 -21.56
CA LEU A 11 17.59 24.26 -20.74
C LEU A 11 18.02 22.86 -20.28
N LEU A 12 18.41 22.74 -19.02
CA LEU A 12 18.49 21.45 -18.33
C LEU A 12 17.05 20.91 -18.25
N CYS A 13 16.74 19.96 -19.13
CA CYS A 13 15.54 19.15 -19.05
C CYS A 13 15.61 18.35 -17.73
N GLY A 14 14.84 18.76 -16.73
CA GLY A 14 14.79 18.09 -15.44
C GLY A 14 14.15 16.71 -15.58
N ALA A 15 14.95 15.65 -15.51
CA ALA A 15 14.44 14.29 -15.47
C ALA A 15 13.45 14.14 -14.29
N ALA A 16 12.35 13.44 -14.52
CA ALA A 16 11.47 12.94 -13.47
C ALA A 16 12.32 12.23 -12.40
N HIS A 17 12.52 12.86 -11.24
CA HIS A 17 13.40 12.33 -10.19
C HIS A 17 12.64 11.25 -9.40
N ALA A 18 12.90 10.00 -9.76
CA ALA A 18 12.76 8.86 -8.86
C ALA A 18 14.08 8.72 -8.09
N GLU A 19 14.01 8.79 -6.76
CA GLU A 19 15.16 8.66 -5.87
C GLU A 19 14.99 7.40 -5.02
N VAL A 20 16.09 6.67 -4.77
CA VAL A 20 16.03 5.61 -3.78
C VAL A 20 16.19 6.21 -2.38
N PHE A 21 15.13 6.14 -1.60
CA PHE A 21 15.03 6.71 -0.25
C PHE A 21 15.64 5.79 0.81
N ASP A 22 15.41 4.47 0.70
CA ASP A 22 16.04 3.47 1.55
C ASP A 22 16.36 2.20 0.74
N ARG A 23 17.65 1.85 0.63
CA ARG A 23 18.14 0.62 -0.05
C ARG A 23 18.27 -0.58 0.88
N SER A 24 18.11 -0.38 2.18
CA SER A 24 18.32 -1.41 3.20
C SER A 24 17.06 -2.18 3.57
N ALA A 25 15.90 -1.77 3.02
CA ALA A 25 14.60 -2.31 3.37
C ALA A 25 14.44 -3.78 2.95
N ARG A 26 13.71 -4.55 3.75
CA ARG A 26 13.52 -6.00 3.58
C ARG A 26 12.04 -6.32 3.38
N TYR A 27 11.63 -6.53 2.13
CA TYR A 27 10.24 -6.60 1.68
C TYR A 27 9.38 -5.50 2.35
N PRO A 28 9.70 -4.22 2.09
CA PRO A 28 8.96 -3.13 2.69
C PRO A 28 7.53 -3.09 2.14
N GLU A 29 6.62 -2.73 3.02
CA GLU A 29 5.17 -2.74 2.83
C GLU A 29 4.52 -1.63 3.68
N GLY A 30 3.25 -1.36 3.41
CA GLY A 30 2.39 -0.45 4.18
C GLY A 30 3.06 0.84 4.68
N PRO A 31 3.58 1.71 3.80
CA PRO A 31 4.14 2.99 4.20
C PRO A 31 3.05 3.87 4.83
N LEU A 32 3.37 4.53 5.96
CA LEU A 32 2.45 5.44 6.65
C LEU A 32 3.17 6.73 7.04
N TRP A 33 2.67 7.86 6.55
CA TRP A 33 3.07 9.17 7.05
C TRP A 33 2.26 9.54 8.29
N ARG A 34 2.97 9.75 9.42
CA ARG A 34 2.36 10.21 10.67
C ARG A 34 3.34 11.08 11.44
N GLU A 35 2.87 12.25 11.89
CA GLU A 35 3.64 13.15 12.79
C GLU A 35 5.05 13.49 12.26
N GLY A 36 5.17 13.69 10.93
CA GLY A 36 6.44 14.03 10.29
C GLY A 36 7.41 12.86 10.11
N LYS A 37 6.97 11.63 10.37
CA LYS A 37 7.73 10.40 10.19
C LYS A 37 7.09 9.52 9.13
N LEU A 38 7.93 8.85 8.34
CA LEU A 38 7.51 7.78 7.47
C LEU A 38 7.74 6.45 8.18
N TYR A 39 6.68 5.78 8.56
CA TYR A 39 6.74 4.42 9.06
C TYR A 39 6.66 3.44 7.89
N VAL A 40 7.37 2.32 7.98
CA VAL A 40 7.38 1.25 6.97
C VAL A 40 7.40 -0.10 7.69
N ALA A 41 6.48 -0.98 7.32
CA ALA A 41 6.50 -2.36 7.76
C ALA A 41 7.49 -3.15 6.90
N GLU A 42 8.42 -3.88 7.51
CA GLU A 42 9.39 -4.70 6.78
C GLU A 42 9.20 -6.16 7.14
N MET A 43 8.48 -6.87 6.27
CA MET A 43 8.11 -8.27 6.48
C MET A 43 9.37 -9.14 6.67
N GLY A 44 10.42 -8.91 5.88
CA GLY A 44 11.67 -9.67 5.97
C GLY A 44 12.54 -9.34 7.20
N ALA A 45 12.16 -8.34 7.99
CA ALA A 45 12.87 -7.91 9.20
C ALA A 45 12.08 -8.16 10.49
N ASP A 46 10.85 -8.69 10.39
CA ASP A 46 9.93 -8.84 11.53
C ASP A 46 9.73 -7.54 12.34
N ALA A 47 9.84 -6.39 11.67
CA ALA A 47 9.88 -5.10 12.33
C ALA A 47 9.18 -3.99 11.54
N VAL A 48 8.64 -3.03 12.29
CA VAL A 48 8.22 -1.74 11.77
C VAL A 48 9.33 -0.74 12.05
N PHE A 49 9.76 -0.03 11.03
CA PHE A 49 10.73 1.06 11.14
C PHE A 49 10.02 2.41 10.98
N PHE A 50 10.65 3.47 11.49
CA PHE A 50 10.33 4.83 11.08
C PHE A 50 11.56 5.55 10.57
N HIS A 51 11.33 6.44 9.61
CA HIS A 51 12.30 7.35 9.06
C HIS A 51 11.99 8.76 9.51
N GLU A 52 12.98 9.42 10.11
CA GLU A 52 12.90 10.82 10.55
C GLU A 52 14.24 11.49 10.29
N ARG A 53 14.24 12.63 9.59
CA ARG A 53 15.46 13.43 9.32
C ARG A 53 16.61 12.62 8.70
N GLY A 54 16.27 11.65 7.85
CA GLY A 54 17.23 10.78 7.16
C GLY A 54 17.75 9.60 8.00
N GLU A 55 17.31 9.46 9.25
CA GLU A 55 17.64 8.31 10.09
C GLU A 55 16.53 7.27 10.07
N LYS A 56 16.91 5.99 10.01
CA LYS A 56 16.01 4.84 10.15
C LYS A 56 16.14 4.26 11.56
N ARG A 57 15.02 4.08 12.26
CA ARG A 57 14.97 3.52 13.62
C ARG A 57 13.88 2.47 13.73
N VAL A 58 14.10 1.46 14.57
CA VAL A 58 13.08 0.45 14.88
C VAL A 58 12.00 1.12 15.74
N PHE A 59 10.75 1.05 15.29
CA PHE A 59 9.59 1.42 16.09
C PHE A 59 9.13 0.24 16.95
N TRP A 60 8.97 -0.92 16.33
CA TRP A 60 8.42 -2.12 16.94
C TRP A 60 8.96 -3.37 16.23
N ARG A 61 9.09 -4.48 16.96
CA ARG A 61 9.57 -5.77 16.45
C ARG A 61 8.87 -6.91 17.18
N ASP A 62 8.54 -7.95 16.43
CA ASP A 62 7.98 -9.21 16.94
C ASP A 62 8.40 -10.34 16.01
N ASP A 63 9.28 -11.22 16.47
CA ASP A 63 9.86 -12.28 15.66
C ASP A 63 8.76 -13.24 15.14
N GLY A 64 8.74 -13.48 13.83
CA GLY A 64 7.70 -14.26 13.16
C GLY A 64 6.40 -13.50 12.89
N CYS A 65 6.33 -12.19 13.15
CA CYS A 65 5.20 -11.36 12.76
C CYS A 65 5.09 -11.24 11.23
N GLY A 66 6.20 -10.95 10.55
CA GLY A 66 6.23 -10.54 9.15
C GLY A 66 5.26 -9.38 8.89
N PRO A 67 5.52 -8.17 9.41
CA PRO A 67 4.58 -7.07 9.32
C PRO A 67 4.47 -6.55 7.87
N THR A 68 3.25 -6.32 7.41
CA THR A 68 2.95 -5.84 6.04
C THR A 68 2.11 -4.57 6.01
N SER A 69 1.53 -4.15 7.13
CA SER A 69 0.79 -2.88 7.13
C SER A 69 0.72 -2.27 8.51
N ILE A 70 0.56 -0.97 8.51
CA ILE A 70 0.41 -0.11 9.67
C ILE A 70 -0.67 0.93 9.42
N ALA A 71 -1.60 1.08 10.36
CA ALA A 71 -2.65 2.09 10.29
C ALA A 71 -2.87 2.75 11.66
N PRO A 72 -3.23 4.04 11.72
CA PRO A 72 -3.61 4.68 12.99
C PRO A 72 -4.76 3.92 13.69
N TYR A 73 -4.60 3.64 14.98
CA TYR A 73 -5.63 2.98 15.80
C TYR A 73 -5.45 3.31 17.28
N GLY A 74 -6.49 3.86 17.91
CA GLY A 74 -6.40 4.40 19.28
C GLY A 74 -5.30 5.46 19.42
N ASP A 75 -4.54 5.40 20.51
CA ASP A 75 -3.38 6.27 20.78
C ASP A 75 -2.08 5.76 20.13
N GLY A 76 -2.18 4.94 19.08
CA GLY A 76 -1.02 4.32 18.45
C GLY A 76 -1.34 3.83 17.05
N VAL A 77 -0.88 2.62 16.75
CA VAL A 77 -1.05 1.99 15.45
C VAL A 77 -1.54 0.56 15.58
N LEU A 78 -2.22 0.10 14.55
CA LEU A 78 -2.47 -1.29 14.26
C LEU A 78 -1.34 -1.79 13.34
N VAL A 79 -0.75 -2.94 13.65
CA VAL A 79 0.24 -3.63 12.82
C VAL A 79 -0.35 -4.95 12.35
N LEU A 80 -0.30 -5.22 11.04
CA LEU A 80 -0.73 -6.50 10.48
C LEU A 80 0.47 -7.44 10.36
N CYS A 81 0.44 -8.53 11.12
CA CYS A 81 1.40 -9.62 11.03
C CYS A 81 0.90 -10.65 10.03
N HIS A 82 1.38 -10.56 8.78
CA HIS A 82 1.01 -11.46 7.71
C HIS A 82 1.42 -12.90 8.03
N ILE A 83 2.71 -13.11 8.30
CA ILE A 83 3.27 -14.42 8.66
C ILE A 83 2.72 -14.89 10.01
N GLY A 84 2.65 -13.98 10.97
CA GLY A 84 2.19 -14.25 12.34
C GLY A 84 0.68 -14.49 12.47
N ARG A 85 -0.08 -14.31 11.38
CA ARG A 85 -1.55 -14.48 11.30
C ARG A 85 -2.29 -13.73 12.39
N ALA A 86 -1.90 -12.48 12.59
CA ALA A 86 -2.38 -11.67 13.68
C ALA A 86 -2.49 -10.21 13.30
N VAL A 87 -3.38 -9.51 14.00
CA VAL A 87 -3.43 -8.05 14.03
C VAL A 87 -3.02 -7.63 15.43
N VAL A 88 -2.18 -6.61 15.56
CA VAL A 88 -1.60 -6.17 16.83
C VAL A 88 -1.79 -4.67 17.00
N ALA A 89 -2.42 -4.23 18.09
CA ALA A 89 -2.42 -2.84 18.48
C ALA A 89 -1.14 -2.54 19.27
N VAL A 90 -0.43 -1.49 18.86
CA VAL A 90 0.85 -1.05 19.43
C VAL A 90 0.72 0.43 19.78
N SER A 91 1.04 0.80 21.02
CA SER A 91 1.03 2.19 21.47
C SER A 91 2.16 3.02 20.85
N ASP A 92 2.08 4.34 20.96
CA ASP A 92 3.16 5.25 20.52
C ASP A 92 4.52 5.00 21.18
N ALA A 93 4.55 4.32 22.33
CA ALA A 93 5.77 3.89 23.00
C ALA A 93 6.36 2.59 22.42
N GLY A 94 5.76 2.01 21.38
CA GLY A 94 6.17 0.73 20.79
C GLY A 94 5.79 -0.47 21.65
N VAL A 95 4.75 -0.36 22.47
CA VAL A 95 4.29 -1.45 23.37
C VAL A 95 3.03 -2.08 22.81
N GLU A 96 3.02 -3.40 22.63
CA GLU A 96 1.81 -4.15 22.28
C GLU A 96 0.77 -4.03 23.40
N THR A 97 -0.45 -3.64 23.02
CA THR A 97 -1.58 -3.46 23.95
C THR A 97 -2.67 -4.50 23.75
N ARG A 98 -2.83 -5.01 22.52
CA ARG A 98 -3.83 -6.03 22.19
C ARG A 98 -3.45 -6.79 20.93
N ARG A 99 -3.89 -8.04 20.83
CA ARG A 99 -3.69 -8.90 19.66
C ARG A 99 -4.95 -9.68 19.32
N TRP A 100 -5.24 -9.77 18.03
CA TRP A 100 -6.32 -10.57 17.47
C TRP A 100 -5.75 -11.65 16.55
N ARG A 101 -6.29 -12.87 16.64
CA ARG A 101 -5.95 -14.01 15.77
C ARG A 101 -7.18 -14.62 15.08
N ALA A 102 -8.35 -14.15 15.45
CA ALA A 102 -9.65 -14.53 14.91
C ALA A 102 -10.59 -13.34 15.05
N ASP A 103 -11.65 -13.32 14.24
CA ASP A 103 -12.76 -12.39 14.39
C ASP A 103 -13.69 -12.79 15.54
N ASP A 104 -14.70 -11.97 15.80
CA ASP A 104 -15.67 -12.18 16.89
C ASP A 104 -16.53 -13.45 16.69
N ALA A 105 -16.59 -13.97 15.46
CA ALA A 105 -17.23 -15.25 15.15
C ALA A 105 -16.30 -16.46 15.37
N GLY A 106 -15.05 -16.23 15.80
CA GLY A 106 -14.05 -17.27 16.06
C GLY A 106 -13.35 -17.79 14.80
N VAL A 107 -13.56 -17.17 13.63
CA VAL A 107 -12.92 -17.57 12.40
C VAL A 107 -11.53 -16.95 12.34
N ARG A 108 -10.50 -17.82 12.34
CA ARG A 108 -9.09 -17.41 12.37
C ARG A 108 -8.74 -16.50 11.19
N LEU A 109 -7.84 -15.55 11.47
CA LEU A 109 -7.15 -14.80 10.44
C LEU A 109 -6.23 -15.75 9.67
N ARG A 110 -6.09 -15.52 8.37
CA ARG A 110 -5.22 -16.34 7.52
C ARG A 110 -3.88 -15.66 7.40
N ASP A 111 -3.82 -14.53 6.72
CA ASP A 111 -2.59 -13.84 6.35
C ASP A 111 -2.91 -12.32 6.20
N PRO A 112 -3.25 -11.59 7.29
CA PRO A 112 -3.60 -10.15 7.22
C PRO A 112 -2.54 -9.35 6.47
N ASN A 113 -2.94 -8.52 5.50
CA ASN A 113 -1.99 -7.95 4.54
C ASN A 113 -1.93 -6.43 4.56
N ASP A 114 -2.93 -5.74 4.00
CA ASP A 114 -2.97 -4.27 3.98
C ASP A 114 -4.10 -3.68 4.83
N SER A 115 -3.94 -2.43 5.29
CA SER A 115 -4.88 -1.76 6.18
C SER A 115 -5.01 -0.26 5.92
N PHE A 116 -6.19 0.29 6.22
CA PHE A 116 -6.43 1.73 6.16
C PHE A 116 -7.42 2.19 7.22
N ALA A 117 -7.08 3.28 7.93
CA ALA A 117 -7.90 3.85 8.98
C ALA A 117 -9.11 4.60 8.42
N ASP A 118 -10.30 4.33 8.96
CA ASP A 118 -11.56 4.92 8.49
C ASP A 118 -11.72 6.42 8.86
N GLY A 119 -10.92 6.91 9.80
CA GLY A 119 -10.98 8.29 10.31
C GLY A 119 -11.96 8.52 11.46
N GLN A 120 -12.64 7.46 11.90
CA GLN A 120 -13.59 7.42 13.01
C GLN A 120 -13.10 6.51 14.14
N GLY A 121 -11.85 6.05 14.06
CA GLY A 121 -11.19 5.20 15.05
C GLY A 121 -11.20 3.71 14.70
N GLY A 122 -11.83 3.32 13.59
CA GLY A 122 -11.79 1.96 13.06
C GLY A 122 -10.79 1.78 11.93
N VAL A 123 -10.54 0.53 11.55
CA VAL A 123 -9.59 0.16 10.50
C VAL A 123 -10.20 -0.94 9.62
N TYR A 124 -10.16 -0.73 8.31
CA TYR A 124 -10.39 -1.81 7.35
C TYR A 124 -9.07 -2.49 7.02
N PHE A 125 -9.10 -3.81 6.84
CA PHE A 125 -7.92 -4.54 6.37
C PHE A 125 -8.26 -5.77 5.56
N SER A 126 -7.32 -6.19 4.70
CA SER A 126 -7.41 -7.41 3.91
C SER A 126 -6.85 -8.63 4.65
N ASP A 127 -7.48 -9.78 4.44
CA ASP A 127 -7.04 -11.12 4.87
C ASP A 127 -7.07 -12.05 3.64
N PRO A 128 -6.06 -11.96 2.75
CA PRO A 128 -6.08 -12.58 1.44
C PRO A 128 -6.10 -14.11 1.42
N GLY A 129 -5.39 -14.74 2.35
CA GLY A 129 -5.10 -16.17 2.29
C GLY A 129 -4.01 -16.51 1.26
N VAL A 130 -4.21 -17.57 0.47
CA VAL A 130 -3.17 -18.15 -0.39
C VAL A 130 -2.87 -17.27 -1.61
N PHE A 131 -1.60 -16.87 -1.75
CA PHE A 131 -1.10 -16.16 -2.92
C PHE A 131 -0.91 -17.10 -4.13
N SER A 132 -1.98 -17.33 -4.89
CA SER A 132 -1.93 -18.11 -6.12
C SER A 132 -3.15 -17.86 -7.00
N ILE A 133 -2.90 -17.64 -8.29
CA ILE A 133 -3.95 -17.47 -9.30
C ILE A 133 -4.82 -18.74 -9.47
N ASP A 134 -4.28 -19.93 -9.16
CA ASP A 134 -4.99 -21.20 -9.29
C ASP A 134 -5.92 -21.50 -8.10
N THR A 135 -5.78 -20.73 -7.02
CA THR A 135 -6.58 -20.95 -5.83
C THR A 135 -7.98 -20.36 -5.99
N ARG A 136 -9.02 -21.04 -5.49
CA ARG A 136 -10.37 -20.49 -5.47
C ARG A 136 -10.42 -19.24 -4.59
N PRO A 137 -11.21 -18.20 -4.96
CA PRO A 137 -11.41 -17.03 -4.12
C PRO A 137 -11.89 -17.43 -2.73
N HIS A 138 -11.21 -16.93 -1.70
CA HIS A 138 -11.51 -17.21 -0.30
C HIS A 138 -11.02 -16.11 0.65
N GLY A 139 -10.39 -15.07 0.11
CA GLY A 139 -9.93 -13.94 0.89
C GLY A 139 -11.08 -13.07 1.36
N ALA A 140 -10.81 -12.28 2.38
CA ALA A 140 -11.78 -11.41 3.01
C ALA A 140 -11.24 -10.00 3.22
N VAL A 141 -12.15 -9.06 3.44
CA VAL A 141 -11.88 -7.79 4.07
C VAL A 141 -12.56 -7.80 5.43
N LEU A 142 -11.87 -7.31 6.45
CA LEU A 142 -12.35 -7.18 7.81
C LEU A 142 -12.41 -5.71 8.22
N TYR A 143 -13.20 -5.44 9.24
CA TYR A 143 -13.27 -4.16 9.93
C TYR A 143 -13.03 -4.37 11.42
N LEU A 144 -12.06 -3.66 11.97
CA LEU A 144 -11.81 -3.52 13.40
C LEU A 144 -12.40 -2.18 13.87
N GLY A 145 -13.43 -2.22 14.70
CA GLY A 145 -14.06 -1.03 15.27
C GLY A 145 -13.21 -0.41 16.37
N ALA A 146 -13.47 0.87 16.70
CA ALA A 146 -12.81 1.57 17.80
C ALA A 146 -13.06 0.94 19.19
N ASP A 147 -14.15 0.17 19.32
CA ASP A 147 -14.47 -0.65 20.50
C ASP A 147 -13.70 -1.99 20.54
N GLY A 148 -12.94 -2.28 19.48
CA GLY A 148 -12.19 -3.51 19.29
C GLY A 148 -13.03 -4.72 18.88
N SER A 149 -14.26 -4.50 18.38
CA SER A 149 -15.04 -5.50 17.65
C SER A 149 -14.39 -5.79 16.31
N LEU A 150 -14.26 -7.08 15.96
CA LEU A 150 -13.60 -7.52 14.73
C LEU A 150 -14.52 -8.42 13.93
N ARG A 151 -14.81 -8.04 12.69
CA ARG A 151 -15.73 -8.78 11.81
C ARG A 151 -15.33 -8.73 10.34
N ARG A 152 -15.67 -9.79 9.61
CA ARG A 152 -15.60 -9.82 8.15
C ARG A 152 -16.70 -8.94 7.54
N VAL A 153 -16.33 -8.19 6.51
CA VAL A 153 -17.21 -7.20 5.84
C VAL A 153 -17.30 -7.41 4.33
N ALA A 154 -16.36 -8.16 3.74
CA ALA A 154 -16.46 -8.71 2.40
C ALA A 154 -15.72 -10.06 2.37
N GLU A 155 -16.17 -11.00 1.54
CA GLU A 155 -15.61 -12.36 1.46
C GLU A 155 -15.63 -12.86 0.01
N ASN A 156 -15.01 -14.02 -0.22
CA ASN A 156 -14.89 -14.66 -1.54
C ASN A 156 -14.13 -13.80 -2.55
N LEU A 157 -13.17 -13.01 -2.08
CA LEU A 157 -12.27 -12.23 -2.92
C LEU A 157 -11.03 -13.06 -3.29
N HIS A 158 -10.50 -12.84 -4.49
CA HIS A 158 -9.31 -13.53 -5.00
C HIS A 158 -8.05 -12.74 -4.64
N TYR A 159 -7.52 -13.03 -3.45
CA TYR A 159 -6.37 -12.33 -2.86
C TYR A 159 -6.60 -10.80 -2.76
N PRO A 160 -7.57 -10.35 -1.94
CA PRO A 160 -7.70 -8.93 -1.61
C PRO A 160 -6.40 -8.43 -0.99
N ASN A 161 -5.87 -7.34 -1.51
CA ASN A 161 -4.59 -6.81 -1.12
C ASN A 161 -4.74 -5.38 -0.59
N GLY A 162 -4.30 -4.37 -1.34
CA GLY A 162 -4.42 -2.97 -0.99
C GLY A 162 -5.82 -2.57 -0.61
N VAL A 163 -5.93 -1.78 0.45
CA VAL A 163 -7.19 -1.21 0.93
C VAL A 163 -7.03 0.29 1.11
N PHE A 164 -8.02 1.05 0.65
CA PHE A 164 -8.00 2.50 0.77
C PHE A 164 -9.39 3.04 1.09
N VAL A 165 -9.50 3.87 2.13
CA VAL A 165 -10.75 4.54 2.50
C VAL A 165 -10.75 5.95 1.91
N ASP A 166 -11.62 6.17 0.93
CA ASP A 166 -11.95 7.52 0.49
C ASP A 166 -13.08 8.08 1.35
N ARG A 167 -12.72 8.96 2.27
CA ARG A 167 -13.66 9.60 3.20
C ARG A 167 -14.60 10.59 2.52
N GLN A 168 -14.19 11.18 1.38
CA GLN A 168 -15.04 12.11 0.64
C GLN A 168 -16.15 11.36 -0.10
N GLU A 169 -15.79 10.22 -0.68
CA GLU A 169 -16.70 9.36 -1.45
C GLU A 169 -17.48 8.38 -0.56
N HIS A 170 -17.18 8.32 0.74
CA HIS A 170 -17.72 7.32 1.67
C HIS A 170 -17.57 5.90 1.10
N ALA A 171 -16.37 5.57 0.62
CA ALA A 171 -16.12 4.31 -0.08
C ALA A 171 -14.81 3.66 0.35
N LEU A 172 -14.82 2.33 0.33
CA LEU A 172 -13.62 1.51 0.45
C LEU A 172 -13.23 0.99 -0.94
N TYR A 173 -11.97 1.18 -1.31
CA TYR A 173 -11.37 0.58 -2.49
C TYR A 173 -10.51 -0.61 -2.07
N VAL A 174 -10.60 -1.70 -2.83
CA VAL A 174 -9.89 -2.94 -2.54
C VAL A 174 -9.28 -3.49 -3.82
N ASP A 175 -7.97 -3.69 -3.82
CA ASP A 175 -7.28 -4.36 -4.91
C ASP A 175 -7.52 -5.87 -4.83
N GLU A 176 -8.25 -6.42 -5.79
CA GLU A 176 -8.43 -7.86 -5.93
C GLU A 176 -7.35 -8.40 -6.86
N HIS A 177 -6.17 -8.61 -6.27
CA HIS A 177 -4.89 -8.85 -6.95
C HIS A 177 -4.99 -9.88 -8.08
N MET A 178 -5.54 -11.05 -7.77
CA MET A 178 -5.59 -12.18 -8.71
C MET A 178 -6.69 -12.05 -9.77
N ARG A 179 -7.65 -11.13 -9.57
CA ARG A 179 -8.60 -10.72 -10.62
C ARG A 179 -8.15 -9.48 -11.38
N ARG A 180 -7.00 -8.91 -11.04
CA ARG A 180 -6.39 -7.75 -11.70
C ARG A 180 -7.38 -6.60 -11.84
N ARG A 181 -8.08 -6.29 -10.75
CA ARG A 181 -9.09 -5.23 -10.70
C ARG A 181 -9.14 -4.58 -9.33
N VAL A 182 -9.60 -3.34 -9.32
CA VAL A 182 -9.90 -2.57 -8.12
C VAL A 182 -11.41 -2.57 -7.92
N LEU A 183 -11.87 -3.00 -6.76
CA LEU A 183 -13.28 -2.96 -6.37
C LEU A 183 -13.56 -1.70 -5.56
N LYS A 184 -14.75 -1.11 -5.73
CA LYS A 184 -15.28 -0.01 -4.90
C LYS A 184 -16.49 -0.51 -4.14
N PHE A 185 -16.45 -0.39 -2.82
CA PHE A 185 -17.53 -0.72 -1.90
C PHE A 185 -18.06 0.58 -1.26
N PRO A 186 -19.36 0.87 -1.33
CA PRO A 186 -19.96 1.94 -0.53
C PRO A 186 -19.86 1.60 0.96
N ILE A 187 -19.45 2.55 1.81
CA ILE A 187 -19.48 2.41 3.26
C ILE A 187 -20.86 2.85 3.75
N ILE A 188 -21.65 1.91 4.26
CA ILE A 188 -23.05 2.12 4.66
C ILE A 188 -23.23 2.42 6.16
N GLY A 189 -22.13 2.52 6.91
CA GLY A 189 -22.12 2.91 8.32
C GLY A 189 -21.64 1.79 9.26
N GLY A 190 -21.06 2.17 10.41
CA GLY A 190 -20.56 1.24 11.43
C GLY A 190 -19.51 0.24 10.91
N GLY A 191 -18.78 0.60 9.84
CA GLY A 191 -17.83 -0.28 9.15
C GLY A 191 -18.43 -1.23 8.10
N ALA A 192 -19.75 -1.21 7.90
CA ALA A 192 -20.41 -2.13 6.97
C ALA A 192 -20.30 -1.65 5.52
N LEU A 193 -20.28 -2.60 4.59
CA LEU A 193 -20.10 -2.35 3.17
C LEU A 193 -21.37 -2.70 2.38
N GLY A 194 -21.69 -1.90 1.38
CA GLY A 194 -22.69 -2.20 0.36
C GLY A 194 -22.14 -3.13 -0.74
N ALA A 195 -22.98 -3.45 -1.72
CA ALA A 195 -22.55 -4.21 -2.89
C ALA A 195 -21.45 -3.46 -3.67
N HIS A 196 -20.39 -4.17 -4.06
CA HIS A 196 -19.29 -3.57 -4.79
C HIS A 196 -19.60 -3.38 -6.28
N SER A 197 -18.86 -2.45 -6.88
CA SER A 197 -18.68 -2.32 -8.33
C SER A 197 -17.20 -2.44 -8.69
N VAL A 198 -16.89 -2.77 -9.94
CA VAL A 198 -15.51 -2.65 -10.44
C VAL A 198 -15.21 -1.18 -10.69
N PHE A 199 -14.23 -0.62 -9.96
CA PHE A 199 -13.73 0.73 -10.19
C PHE A 199 -12.78 0.79 -11.38
N ALA A 200 -11.86 -0.18 -11.43
CA ALA A 200 -10.88 -0.29 -12.50
C ALA A 200 -10.61 -1.76 -12.81
N ASP A 201 -10.65 -2.11 -14.09
CA ASP A 201 -10.18 -3.39 -14.60
C ASP A 201 -8.80 -3.13 -15.24
N VAL A 202 -7.73 -3.67 -14.62
CA VAL A 202 -6.35 -3.36 -15.02
C VAL A 202 -6.06 -3.86 -16.42
N ASP A 203 -6.60 -5.04 -16.78
CA ASP A 203 -6.38 -5.65 -18.09
C ASP A 203 -7.16 -4.95 -19.20
N ALA A 204 -8.28 -4.31 -18.87
CA ALA A 204 -8.99 -3.43 -19.80
C ALA A 204 -8.31 -2.05 -19.97
N LEU A 205 -7.55 -1.59 -18.96
CA LEU A 205 -6.92 -0.27 -18.97
C LEU A 205 -5.53 -0.26 -19.62
N THR A 206 -4.78 -1.35 -19.52
CA THR A 206 -3.38 -1.41 -19.97
C THR A 206 -2.95 -2.82 -20.32
N THR A 207 -1.89 -2.95 -21.12
CA THR A 207 -1.26 -4.23 -21.40
C THR A 207 -0.35 -4.65 -20.26
N ARG A 208 -0.37 -5.91 -19.85
CA ARG A 208 0.57 -6.47 -18.87
C ARG A 208 2.02 -6.27 -19.31
N VAL A 209 2.89 -6.00 -18.34
CA VAL A 209 4.34 -5.89 -18.54
C VAL A 209 5.03 -7.01 -17.75
N GLY A 210 6.03 -7.66 -18.35
CA GLY A 210 6.72 -8.81 -17.75
C GLY A 210 5.94 -10.12 -17.90
N ASP A 211 6.52 -11.19 -17.37
CA ASP A 211 6.02 -12.57 -17.47
C ASP A 211 5.62 -13.16 -16.09
N TYR A 212 5.66 -12.34 -15.03
CA TYR A 212 5.25 -12.77 -13.70
C TYR A 212 3.76 -13.11 -13.67
N ARG A 213 3.47 -14.40 -13.48
CA ARG A 213 2.12 -14.96 -13.67
C ARG A 213 1.12 -14.40 -12.67
N GLU A 214 1.54 -14.22 -11.42
CA GLU A 214 0.77 -13.68 -10.31
C GLU A 214 0.86 -12.13 -10.23
N ALA A 215 1.22 -11.43 -11.30
CA ALA A 215 1.25 -9.96 -11.30
C ALA A 215 -0.17 -9.38 -11.16
N GLY A 216 -0.33 -8.31 -10.38
CA GLY A 216 -1.63 -7.70 -10.09
C GLY A 216 -1.51 -6.36 -9.34
N PRO A 217 -2.64 -5.66 -9.15
CA PRO A 217 -2.69 -4.49 -8.28
C PRO A 217 -2.44 -4.91 -6.83
N ASP A 218 -1.59 -4.16 -6.14
CA ASP A 218 -1.14 -4.45 -4.78
C ASP A 218 -1.66 -3.39 -3.82
N GLY A 219 -0.87 -2.37 -3.45
CA GLY A 219 -1.31 -1.21 -2.69
C GLY A 219 -1.76 -0.02 -3.56
N LEU A 220 -2.69 0.77 -3.02
CA LEU A 220 -3.21 1.97 -3.65
C LEU A 220 -3.40 3.14 -2.68
N GLU A 221 -3.30 4.37 -3.20
CA GLU A 221 -3.70 5.58 -2.47
C GLU A 221 -4.22 6.66 -3.44
N ARG A 222 -5.03 7.59 -2.93
CA ARG A 222 -5.40 8.81 -3.64
C ARG A 222 -4.40 9.94 -3.36
N GLY A 223 -3.79 10.46 -4.42
CA GLY A 223 -2.83 11.55 -4.33
C GLY A 223 -3.46 12.92 -4.06
N PRO A 224 -2.63 13.95 -3.77
CA PRO A 224 -3.09 15.30 -3.47
C PRO A 224 -3.75 16.01 -4.68
N ASP A 225 -3.56 15.49 -5.89
CA ASP A 225 -4.24 15.95 -7.11
C ASP A 225 -5.63 15.30 -7.31
N GLY A 226 -6.01 14.39 -6.42
CA GLY A 226 -7.28 13.68 -6.45
C GLY A 226 -7.29 12.42 -7.31
N ASP A 227 -6.20 12.09 -8.00
CA ASP A 227 -6.07 10.86 -8.78
C ASP A 227 -5.70 9.66 -7.89
N PHE A 228 -6.02 8.46 -8.34
CA PHE A 228 -5.64 7.20 -7.69
C PHE A 228 -4.32 6.70 -8.25
N TYR A 229 -3.47 6.19 -7.37
CA TYR A 229 -2.17 5.62 -7.70
C TYR A 229 -2.14 4.18 -7.22
N ILE A 230 -1.93 3.23 -8.13
CA ILE A 230 -2.02 1.80 -7.86
C ILE A 230 -0.69 1.16 -8.23
N CYS A 231 -0.03 0.54 -7.27
CA CYS A 231 1.18 -0.25 -7.49
C CYS A 231 0.82 -1.56 -8.21
N LEU A 232 1.55 -1.89 -9.28
CA LEU A 232 1.42 -3.18 -9.97
C LEU A 232 2.58 -4.08 -9.62
N TYR A 233 2.33 -5.01 -8.70
CA TYR A 233 3.28 -6.03 -8.28
C TYR A 233 3.63 -6.96 -9.43
N GLY A 234 4.92 -7.20 -9.63
CA GLY A 234 5.45 -8.03 -10.70
C GLY A 234 5.57 -7.31 -12.05
N GLU A 235 5.10 -6.07 -12.16
CA GLU A 235 5.18 -5.28 -13.40
C GLU A 235 6.09 -4.04 -13.29
N GLY A 236 6.55 -3.70 -12.08
CA GLY A 236 7.43 -2.56 -11.83
C GLY A 236 6.90 -1.23 -12.33
N ARG A 237 5.62 -0.96 -12.09
CA ARG A 237 4.99 0.31 -12.47
C ARG A 237 3.83 0.69 -11.55
N VAL A 238 3.55 1.98 -11.51
CA VAL A 238 2.37 2.56 -10.87
C VAL A 238 1.40 3.02 -11.95
N LEU A 239 0.13 2.65 -11.85
CA LEU A 239 -0.93 3.25 -12.65
C LEU A 239 -1.46 4.48 -11.94
N ARG A 240 -1.57 5.58 -12.67
CA ARG A 240 -2.30 6.78 -12.24
C ARG A 240 -3.65 6.80 -12.94
N LEU A 241 -4.73 6.76 -12.17
CA LEU A 241 -6.10 6.78 -12.66
C LEU A 241 -6.82 8.05 -12.18
N SER A 242 -7.65 8.61 -13.04
CA SER A 242 -8.59 9.68 -12.65
C SER A 242 -9.57 9.20 -11.57
N PRO A 243 -10.29 10.11 -10.87
CA PRO A 243 -11.33 9.72 -9.92
C PRO A 243 -12.45 8.87 -10.52
N GLN A 244 -12.58 8.85 -11.85
CA GLN A 244 -13.53 8.02 -12.59
C GLN A 244 -12.94 6.68 -13.06
N GLY A 245 -11.75 6.31 -12.62
CA GLY A 245 -11.09 5.03 -12.95
C GLY A 245 -10.46 4.98 -14.34
N ARG A 246 -10.35 6.12 -15.04
CA ARG A 246 -9.71 6.17 -16.38
C ARG A 246 -8.20 6.31 -16.24
N LEU A 247 -7.44 5.56 -17.05
CA LEU A 247 -5.98 5.64 -17.08
C LEU A 247 -5.50 7.03 -17.52
N VAL A 248 -4.68 7.66 -16.67
CA VAL A 248 -4.02 8.95 -16.92
C VAL A 248 -2.57 8.72 -17.31
N ALA A 249 -1.84 7.89 -16.56
CA ALA A 249 -0.44 7.58 -16.82
C ALA A 249 -0.05 6.19 -16.30
N SER A 250 1.03 5.64 -16.87
CA SER A 250 1.72 4.45 -16.38
C SER A 250 3.18 4.83 -16.10
N ILE A 251 3.58 4.77 -14.84
CA ILE A 251 4.89 5.26 -14.36
C ILE A 251 5.77 4.06 -14.06
N SER A 252 6.77 3.81 -14.88
CA SER A 252 7.73 2.72 -14.67
C SER A 252 8.70 3.04 -13.55
N VAL A 253 9.01 2.03 -12.74
CA VAL A 253 9.94 2.10 -11.62
C VAL A 253 10.84 0.87 -11.68
N ALA A 254 12.14 1.04 -11.42
CA ALA A 254 13.12 -0.06 -11.46
C ALA A 254 13.05 -0.97 -10.20
N THR A 255 11.84 -1.38 -9.80
CA THR A 255 11.56 -2.35 -8.73
C THR A 255 10.42 -3.23 -9.23
N PRO A 256 10.62 -4.53 -9.48
CA PRO A 256 9.59 -5.37 -10.12
C PRO A 256 8.37 -5.58 -9.24
N TYR A 257 8.57 -5.81 -7.94
CA TYR A 257 7.51 -6.10 -6.97
C TYR A 257 7.18 -4.84 -6.18
N LEU A 258 6.57 -3.84 -6.84
CA LEU A 258 6.02 -2.69 -6.11
C LEU A 258 4.86 -3.16 -5.25
N THR A 259 4.93 -2.86 -3.97
CA THR A 259 4.00 -3.37 -2.98
C THR A 259 2.98 -2.31 -2.57
N ASN A 260 3.40 -1.09 -2.25
CA ASN A 260 2.47 -0.07 -1.74
C ASN A 260 2.98 1.36 -2.00
N ILE A 261 2.15 2.36 -1.70
CA ILE A 261 2.40 3.79 -1.92
C ILE A 261 1.83 4.62 -0.75
N ALA A 262 2.58 5.64 -0.31
CA ALA A 262 2.08 6.68 0.58
C ALA A 262 2.47 8.09 0.11
N PHE A 263 1.60 9.07 0.26
CA PHE A 263 1.93 10.48 0.03
C PHE A 263 2.48 11.17 1.28
N GLY A 264 3.63 11.82 1.13
CA GLY A 264 4.24 12.65 2.16
C GLY A 264 3.63 14.07 2.22
N PRO A 265 3.82 14.80 3.32
CA PRO A 265 3.35 16.17 3.47
C PRO A 265 4.05 17.17 2.51
N ASP A 266 5.15 16.74 1.90
CA ASP A 266 5.90 17.47 0.88
C ASP A 266 5.36 17.26 -0.55
N GLY A 267 4.30 16.45 -0.69
CA GLY A 267 3.69 16.09 -1.97
C GLY A 267 4.42 15.01 -2.75
N TYR A 268 5.50 14.44 -2.22
CA TYR A 268 6.18 13.30 -2.83
C TYR A 268 5.42 12.01 -2.53
N ALA A 269 5.45 11.07 -3.47
CA ALA A 269 5.00 9.71 -3.22
C ALA A 269 6.17 8.84 -2.76
N TYR A 270 5.91 7.96 -1.81
CA TYR A 270 6.84 6.99 -1.25
C TYR A 270 6.34 5.60 -1.59
N LEU A 271 7.02 4.94 -2.53
CA LEU A 271 6.71 3.59 -2.96
C LEU A 271 7.55 2.60 -2.18
N THR A 272 6.94 1.50 -1.77
CA THR A 272 7.65 0.34 -1.26
C THR A 272 7.69 -0.75 -2.32
N GLY A 273 8.74 -1.57 -2.30
CA GLY A 273 8.77 -2.76 -3.13
C GLY A 273 10.00 -3.62 -2.92
N SER A 274 9.96 -4.82 -3.51
CA SER A 274 11.01 -5.83 -3.42
C SER A 274 11.63 -6.14 -4.79
N PHE A 275 12.86 -6.66 -4.78
CA PHE A 275 13.51 -7.27 -5.92
C PHE A 275 13.36 -8.80 -5.94
N ASP A 276 13.06 -9.40 -4.78
CA ASP A 276 12.88 -10.83 -4.62
C ASP A 276 11.75 -11.08 -3.60
N ASN A 277 10.79 -11.91 -4.00
CA ASN A 277 9.64 -12.31 -3.21
C ASN A 277 9.65 -13.79 -2.80
N THR A 278 10.75 -14.48 -3.08
CA THR A 278 10.91 -15.92 -2.83
C THR A 278 12.00 -16.23 -1.81
N SER A 279 13.07 -15.42 -1.75
CA SER A 279 14.23 -15.71 -0.91
C SER A 279 14.42 -14.66 0.20
N PRO A 280 14.34 -15.05 1.49
CA PRO A 280 14.75 -14.20 2.59
C PRO A 280 16.22 -13.74 2.43
N PRO A 281 16.58 -12.50 2.80
CA PRO A 281 15.78 -11.55 3.56
C PRO A 281 14.87 -10.67 2.67
N PHE A 282 14.61 -11.07 1.43
CA PHE A 282 13.73 -10.37 0.50
C PHE A 282 14.20 -8.92 0.22
N PRO A 283 15.37 -8.72 -0.39
CA PRO A 283 15.93 -7.41 -0.62
C PRO A 283 14.95 -6.49 -1.36
N GLY A 284 14.67 -5.34 -0.78
CA GLY A 284 13.77 -4.34 -1.35
C GLY A 284 14.28 -2.92 -1.17
N GLN A 285 13.40 -1.95 -1.44
CA GLN A 285 13.71 -0.55 -1.27
C GLN A 285 12.46 0.31 -1.06
N VAL A 286 12.67 1.48 -0.46
CA VAL A 286 11.71 2.59 -0.49
C VAL A 286 12.19 3.58 -1.55
N ILE A 287 11.28 4.01 -2.41
CA ILE A 287 11.53 4.93 -3.52
C ILE A 287 10.70 6.18 -3.29
N ARG A 288 11.30 7.35 -3.51
CA ARG A 288 10.63 8.63 -3.44
C ARG A 288 10.45 9.20 -4.85
N LEU A 289 9.20 9.48 -5.23
CA LEU A 289 8.83 10.07 -6.51
C LEU A 289 8.38 11.52 -6.33
N SER A 290 8.97 12.42 -7.11
CA SER A 290 8.56 13.83 -7.14
C SER A 290 7.18 14.04 -7.77
N PRO A 291 6.46 15.12 -7.42
CA PRO A 291 5.20 15.49 -8.07
C PRO A 291 5.29 15.56 -9.60
N THR A 292 6.44 16.03 -10.12
CA THR A 292 6.69 16.07 -11.56
C THR A 292 6.81 14.68 -12.16
N ALA A 293 7.47 13.74 -11.48
CA ALA A 293 7.54 12.34 -11.92
C ALA A 293 6.15 11.68 -11.95
N LEU A 294 5.28 11.99 -11.00
CA LEU A 294 3.90 11.50 -10.95
C LEU A 294 3.01 12.07 -12.06
N SER A 295 3.37 13.21 -12.63
CA SER A 295 2.61 13.83 -13.72
C SER A 295 2.69 13.03 -15.03
N GLY A 296 3.67 12.12 -15.16
CA GLY A 296 3.93 11.39 -16.40
C GLY A 296 4.45 12.25 -17.55
N ARG A 297 4.67 13.56 -17.33
CA ARG A 297 5.29 14.46 -18.30
C ARG A 297 6.81 14.29 -18.20
N ARG A 298 7.43 13.84 -19.29
CA ARG A 298 8.88 13.85 -19.48
C ARG A 298 9.33 15.18 -20.05
#